data_AF-A0A7R9Z4H1-F1
#
_entry.id   AF-A0A7R9Z4H1-F1
#
_cell.length_a   1.000
_cell.length_b   1.000
_cell.length_c   1.000
_cell.angle_alpha   90.00
_cell.angle_beta   90.00
_cell.angle_gamma   90.00
#
_symmetry.space_group_name_H-M   'P 1'
#
loop_
_entity.id
_entity.type
_entity.pdbx_description
1 polymer ?
#
loop_
_entity_poly.entity_id
_entity_poly.type
_entity_poly.pdbx_seq_one_letter_code
_entity_poly.pdbx_strand_id
1 'polypeptide(L)'
;DHAKWIPVATAVFQYMPVIQINDALMDELTETEKEEWCKSDPSETFKYNALTRRVEIVDAERYRYDGECLIKAQEMGHPGIVNITQKQDEFIFRVESTGALSAEAIVRQAIDIMLEKINSIGAAVREVQASSME
;
A
#
# COMPACT_ATOMS: atom_id res chain seq x y z
N ASP A 1 -6.20 -28.43 -11.25
CA ASP A 1 -5.96 -27.19 -10.49
C ASP A 1 -6.44 -27.38 -9.05
N HIS A 2 -5.68 -26.97 -8.04
CA HIS A 2 -6.03 -27.15 -6.61
C HIS A 2 -5.17 -26.26 -5.69
N ALA A 3 -5.74 -25.71 -4.61
CA ALA A 3 -5.07 -24.77 -3.69
C ALA A 3 -3.78 -25.32 -3.03
N LYS A 4 -3.69 -26.63 -2.84
CA LYS A 4 -2.49 -27.31 -2.31
C LYS A 4 -1.21 -27.09 -3.14
N TRP A 5 -1.35 -26.63 -4.39
CA TRP A 5 -0.23 -26.31 -5.28
C TRP A 5 0.20 -24.84 -5.23
N ILE A 6 -0.47 -24.01 -4.42
CA ILE A 6 -0.11 -22.60 -4.25
C ILE A 6 1.16 -22.53 -3.40
N PRO A 7 2.28 -21.97 -3.91
CA PRO A 7 3.56 -21.94 -3.21
C PRO A 7 3.65 -20.82 -2.15
N VAL A 8 2.63 -19.97 -2.05
CA VAL A 8 2.55 -18.87 -1.07
C VAL A 8 1.52 -19.18 0.01
N ALA A 9 1.84 -18.80 1.25
CA ALA A 9 0.87 -18.70 2.32
C ALA A 9 0.01 -17.45 2.15
N THR A 10 0.64 -16.32 1.81
CA THR A 10 -0.04 -15.09 1.40
C THR A 10 0.78 -14.33 0.36
N ALA A 11 0.10 -13.66 -0.56
CA ALA A 11 0.71 -12.72 -1.49
C ALA A 11 -0.27 -11.57 -1.71
N VAL A 12 0.04 -10.43 -1.14
CA VAL A 12 -0.82 -9.24 -1.16
C VAL A 12 0.01 -8.00 -1.48
N PHE A 13 -0.66 -6.93 -1.87
CA PHE A 13 -0.03 -5.62 -2.03
C PHE A 13 -0.92 -4.52 -1.46
N GLN A 14 -0.30 -3.37 -1.21
CA GLN A 14 -0.98 -2.11 -0.96
C GLN A 14 -0.31 -1.01 -1.78
N TYR A 15 -1.03 0.08 -2.07
CA TYR A 15 -0.43 1.26 -2.69
C TYR A 15 0.33 2.09 -1.66
N MET A 16 1.44 2.71 -2.08
CA MET A 16 2.16 3.67 -1.25
C MET A 16 1.21 4.82 -0.84
N PRO A 17 1.04 5.09 0.46
CA PRO A 17 0.20 6.19 0.92
C PRO A 17 0.85 7.56 0.66
N VAL A 18 0.09 8.46 0.06
CA VAL A 18 0.42 9.89 -0.03
C VAL A 18 -0.35 10.59 1.07
N ILE A 19 0.37 10.99 2.11
CA ILE A 19 -0.19 11.58 3.33
C ILE A 19 0.10 13.08 3.32
N GLN A 20 -0.95 13.87 3.50
CA GLN A 20 -0.88 15.32 3.61
C GLN A 20 -1.57 15.76 4.90
N ILE A 21 -0.83 16.40 5.79
CA ILE A 21 -1.36 16.98 7.03
C ILE A 21 -1.66 18.46 6.79
N ASN A 22 -2.85 18.89 7.16
CA ASN A 22 -3.22 20.29 7.20
C ASN A 22 -2.72 20.90 8.52
N ASP A 23 -1.52 21.47 8.49
CA ASP A 23 -0.88 22.09 9.65
C ASP A 23 -1.77 23.14 10.34
N ALA A 24 -2.56 23.91 9.58
CA ALA A 24 -3.41 24.95 10.15
C ALA A 24 -4.51 24.37 11.04
N LEU A 25 -5.18 23.30 10.59
CA LEU A 25 -6.17 22.59 11.42
C LEU A 25 -5.50 21.79 12.54
N MET A 26 -4.34 21.18 12.26
CA MET A 26 -3.59 20.44 13.28
C MET A 26 -3.15 21.35 14.44
N ASP A 27 -2.82 22.61 14.16
CA ASP A 27 -2.42 23.59 15.18
C ASP A 27 -3.59 24.14 16.03
N GLU A 28 -4.85 23.89 15.62
CA GLU A 28 -6.02 24.16 16.47
C GLU A 28 -6.16 23.14 17.60
N LEU A 29 -5.59 21.94 17.45
CA LEU A 29 -5.59 20.90 18.47
C LEU A 29 -4.61 21.21 19.61
N THR A 30 -5.04 20.88 20.82
CA THR A 30 -4.15 20.84 21.99
C THR A 30 -3.10 19.73 21.85
N GLU A 31 -2.02 19.80 22.64
CA GLU A 31 -0.98 18.78 22.62
C GLU A 31 -1.52 17.38 22.96
N THR A 32 -2.42 17.30 23.92
CA THR A 32 -3.10 16.04 24.29
C THR A 32 -3.93 15.49 23.12
N GLU A 33 -4.66 16.35 22.41
CA GLU A 33 -5.44 15.94 21.24
C GLU A 33 -4.53 15.50 20.08
N LYS A 34 -3.40 16.18 19.85
CA LYS A 34 -2.38 15.75 18.87
C LYS A 34 -1.86 14.34 19.20
N GLU A 35 -1.57 14.07 20.48
CA GLU A 35 -1.16 12.73 20.92
C GLU A 35 -2.27 11.68 20.75
N GLU A 36 -3.50 11.99 21.13
CA GLU A 36 -4.65 11.09 20.99
C GLU A 36 -4.94 10.78 19.52
N TRP A 37 -4.83 11.78 18.66
CA TRP A 37 -4.97 11.62 17.22
C TRP A 37 -3.88 10.69 16.67
N CYS A 38 -2.62 10.89 17.04
CA CYS A 38 -1.55 9.97 16.64
C CYS A 38 -1.80 8.53 17.15
N LYS A 39 -2.29 8.37 18.38
CA LYS A 39 -2.61 7.06 19.00
C LYS A 39 -3.81 6.36 18.35
N SER A 40 -4.65 7.08 17.61
CA SER A 40 -5.77 6.47 16.88
C SER A 40 -5.32 5.66 15.67
N ASP A 41 -4.11 5.90 15.16
CA ASP A 41 -3.50 5.06 14.14
C ASP A 41 -2.71 3.90 14.79
N PRO A 42 -3.23 2.66 14.77
CA PRO A 42 -2.55 1.53 15.40
C PRO A 42 -1.25 1.13 14.67
N SER A 43 -1.04 1.62 13.45
CA SER A 43 0.15 1.32 12.65
C SER A 43 1.36 2.21 12.99
N GLU A 44 1.18 3.21 13.85
CA GLU A 44 2.23 4.16 14.27
C GLU A 44 2.88 4.89 13.07
N THR A 45 2.07 5.24 12.08
CA THR A 45 2.46 6.09 10.94
C THR A 45 2.76 7.51 11.40
N PHE A 46 2.06 7.97 12.43
CA PHE A 46 2.15 9.34 12.94
C PHE A 46 2.76 9.40 14.34
N LYS A 47 3.47 10.49 14.63
CA LYS A 47 4.02 10.75 15.96
C LYS A 47 3.95 12.23 16.31
N TYR A 48 3.52 12.52 17.53
CA TYR A 48 3.66 13.85 18.11
C TYR A 48 5.10 14.06 18.60
N ASN A 49 5.71 15.17 18.19
CA ASN A 49 7.02 15.62 18.64
C ASN A 49 6.85 16.79 19.61
N ALA A 50 7.08 16.54 20.90
CA ALA A 50 6.93 17.54 21.96
C ALA A 50 7.92 18.72 21.85
N LEU A 51 9.07 18.55 21.19
CA LEU A 51 10.05 19.63 21.03
C LEU A 51 9.60 20.64 19.97
N THR A 52 9.08 20.14 18.85
CA THR A 52 8.58 20.98 17.75
C THR A 52 7.11 21.34 17.90
N ARG A 53 6.39 20.65 18.81
CA ARG A 53 4.94 20.72 19.04
C ARG A 53 4.13 20.40 17.78
N ARG A 54 4.70 19.57 16.89
CA ARG A 54 4.12 19.15 15.62
C ARG A 54 3.89 17.65 15.56
N VAL A 55 2.97 17.26 14.69
CA VAL A 55 2.79 15.88 14.29
C VAL A 55 3.66 15.61 13.08
N GLU A 56 4.41 14.51 13.12
CA GLU A 56 5.33 14.07 12.08
C GLU A 56 4.89 12.72 11.53
N ILE A 57 5.11 12.52 10.22
CA ILE A 57 4.93 11.23 9.57
C ILE A 57 6.22 10.43 9.79
N VAL A 58 6.14 9.35 10.57
CA VAL A 58 7.28 8.49 10.89
C VAL A 58 7.63 7.63 9.67
N ASP A 59 6.63 6.94 9.13
CA ASP A 59 6.79 6.00 8.02
C ASP A 59 5.44 5.79 7.32
N ALA A 60 5.29 6.37 6.13
CA ALA A 60 4.05 6.29 5.35
C ALA A 60 3.73 4.84 4.95
N GLU A 61 4.71 3.94 4.80
CA GLU A 61 4.47 2.55 4.41
C GLU A 61 3.72 1.74 5.47
N ARG A 62 3.73 2.21 6.72
CA ARG A 62 3.05 1.52 7.83
C ARG A 62 1.54 1.64 7.74
N TYR A 63 1.05 2.75 7.21
CA TYR A 63 -0.37 3.06 7.17
C TYR A 63 -1.16 1.93 6.51
N ARG A 64 -2.20 1.47 7.21
CA ARG A 64 -2.97 0.27 6.85
C ARG A 64 -4.28 0.56 6.13
N TYR A 65 -4.58 1.83 5.84
CA TYR A 65 -5.87 2.25 5.27
C TYR A 65 -7.08 1.79 6.12
N ASP A 66 -6.92 1.75 7.45
CA ASP A 66 -8.02 1.46 8.37
C ASP A 66 -9.02 2.63 8.49
N GLY A 67 -8.56 3.86 8.26
CA GLY A 67 -9.37 5.07 8.33
C GLY A 67 -9.58 5.60 9.75
N GLU A 68 -8.96 5.01 10.77
CA GLU A 68 -9.19 5.37 12.17
C GLU A 68 -8.77 6.82 12.47
N CYS A 69 -7.62 7.25 11.94
CA CYS A 69 -7.16 8.63 12.11
C CYS A 69 -8.06 9.68 11.41
N LEU A 70 -8.74 9.29 10.32
CA LEU A 70 -9.71 10.14 9.62
C LEU A 70 -11.00 10.29 10.46
N ILE A 71 -11.47 9.17 11.02
CA ILE A 71 -12.63 9.14 11.92
C ILE A 71 -12.33 9.95 13.18
N LYS A 72 -11.17 9.74 13.82
CA LYS A 72 -10.76 10.48 15.01
C LYS A 72 -10.69 11.98 14.76
N ALA A 73 -10.17 12.42 13.60
CA ALA A 73 -10.19 13.83 13.22
C ALA A 73 -11.62 14.40 13.10
N GLN A 74 -12.55 13.60 12.55
CA GLN A 74 -13.96 13.99 12.48
C GLN A 74 -14.63 14.07 13.86
N GLU A 75 -14.36 13.13 14.76
CA GLU A 75 -14.88 13.14 16.14
C GLU A 75 -14.37 14.33 16.96
N MET A 76 -13.12 14.74 16.70
CA MET A 76 -12.53 15.95 17.28
C MET A 76 -13.12 17.25 16.69
N GLY A 77 -13.97 17.16 15.66
CA GLY A 77 -14.58 18.34 15.02
C GLY A 77 -13.71 19.01 13.96
N HIS A 78 -12.58 18.40 13.59
CA HIS A 78 -11.64 18.93 12.60
C HIS A 78 -11.47 17.95 11.41
N PRO A 79 -12.54 17.71 10.63
CA PRO A 79 -12.43 16.88 9.43
C PRO A 79 -11.43 17.50 8.45
N GLY A 80 -10.60 16.66 7.82
CA GLY A 80 -9.59 17.12 6.86
C GLY A 80 -8.26 17.58 7.48
N ILE A 81 -8.02 17.34 8.78
CA ILE A 81 -6.68 17.43 9.38
C ILE A 81 -5.66 16.60 8.60
N VAL A 82 -6.07 15.43 8.11
CA VAL A 82 -5.26 14.59 7.24
C VAL A 82 -6.02 14.25 5.97
N ASN A 83 -5.31 14.27 4.85
CA ASN A 83 -5.77 13.72 3.58
C ASN A 83 -4.81 12.60 3.18
N ILE A 84 -5.35 11.41 2.90
CA ILE A 84 -4.56 10.24 2.55
C ILE A 84 -5.08 9.69 1.23
N THR A 85 -4.19 9.60 0.24
CA THR A 85 -4.52 9.05 -1.08
C THR A 85 -3.54 7.96 -1.47
N GLN A 86 -3.90 7.15 -2.46
CA GLN A 86 -3.08 6.05 -2.95
C GLN A 86 -2.25 6.52 -4.15
N LYS A 87 -0.92 6.37 -4.08
CA LYS A 87 -0.05 6.53 -5.25
C LYS A 87 -0.17 5.30 -6.16
N GLN A 88 -0.96 5.43 -7.23
CA GLN A 88 -1.39 4.31 -8.08
C GLN A 88 -0.27 3.62 -8.88
N ASP A 89 0.90 4.24 -8.98
CA ASP A 89 2.07 3.72 -9.68
C ASP A 89 3.13 3.11 -8.74
N GLU A 90 2.86 3.04 -7.42
CA GLU A 90 3.80 2.54 -6.44
C GLU A 90 3.16 1.52 -5.48
N PHE A 91 3.77 0.32 -5.43
CA PHE A 91 3.19 -0.85 -4.78
C PHE A 91 4.13 -1.40 -3.71
N ILE A 92 3.59 -1.68 -2.53
CA ILE A 92 4.28 -2.36 -1.44
C ILE A 92 3.76 -3.80 -1.39
N PHE A 93 4.56 -4.75 -1.87
CA PHE A 93 4.23 -6.17 -1.87
C PHE A 93 4.63 -6.85 -0.57
N ARG A 94 3.77 -7.74 -0.07
CA ARG A 94 4.07 -8.66 1.03
C ARG A 94 3.81 -10.09 0.56
N VAL A 95 4.88 -10.88 0.48
CA VAL A 95 4.83 -12.25 -0.01
C VAL A 95 5.39 -13.18 1.06
N GLU A 96 4.56 -14.09 1.55
CA GLU A 96 4.94 -15.12 2.49
C GLU A 96 4.89 -16.48 1.79
N SER A 97 6.00 -17.20 1.81
CA SER A 97 6.09 -18.54 1.22
C SER A 97 5.52 -19.61 2.16
N THR A 98 5.03 -20.72 1.61
CA THR A 98 4.76 -21.95 2.38
C THR A 98 6.04 -22.70 2.80
N GLY A 99 7.20 -22.28 2.30
CA GLY A 99 8.50 -22.92 2.51
C GLY A 99 8.92 -23.86 1.37
N ALA A 100 8.04 -24.19 0.43
CA ALA A 100 8.38 -25.02 -0.73
C ALA A 100 9.38 -24.34 -1.69
N LEU A 101 9.31 -23.00 -1.79
CA LEU A 101 10.23 -22.14 -2.53
C LEU A 101 10.55 -20.90 -1.67
N SER A 102 11.63 -20.17 -1.92
CA SER A 102 11.82 -18.86 -1.27
C SER A 102 10.84 -17.83 -1.84
N ALA A 103 10.44 -16.83 -1.05
CA ALA A 103 9.57 -15.75 -1.54
C ALA A 103 10.19 -15.01 -2.74
N GLU A 104 11.51 -14.81 -2.73
CA GLU A 104 12.25 -14.24 -3.87
C GLU A 104 12.10 -15.10 -5.15
N ALA A 105 12.29 -16.42 -5.03
CA ALA A 105 12.17 -17.32 -6.17
C ALA A 105 10.74 -17.32 -6.74
N ILE A 106 9.72 -17.27 -5.87
CA ILE A 106 8.32 -17.18 -6.28
C ILE A 106 8.08 -15.91 -7.10
N VAL A 107 8.55 -14.75 -6.62
CA VAL A 107 8.36 -13.47 -7.32
C VAL A 107 9.07 -13.48 -8.68
N ARG A 108 10.31 -13.97 -8.75
CA ARG A 108 11.05 -14.08 -10.02
C ARG A 108 10.32 -14.98 -11.03
N GLN A 109 9.93 -16.18 -10.62
CA GLN A 109 9.20 -17.11 -11.49
C GLN A 109 7.85 -16.55 -11.95
N ALA A 110 7.15 -15.81 -11.09
CA ALA A 110 5.89 -15.18 -11.46
C ALA A 110 6.07 -14.16 -12.60
N ILE A 111 7.16 -13.38 -12.57
CA ILE A 111 7.52 -12.44 -13.63
C ILE A 111 7.87 -13.20 -14.92
N ASP A 112 8.69 -14.25 -14.83
CA ASP A 112 9.09 -15.06 -15.99
C ASP A 112 7.86 -15.68 -16.68
N ILE A 113 6.95 -16.28 -15.90
CA ILE A 113 5.70 -16.86 -16.40
C ILE A 113 4.82 -15.78 -17.06
N MET A 114 4.79 -14.57 -16.53
CA MET A 114 4.05 -13.46 -17.14
C MET A 114 4.65 -13.06 -18.48
N LEU A 115 5.98 -12.94 -18.56
CA LEU A 115 6.69 -12.64 -19.81
C LEU A 115 6.47 -13.73 -20.87
N GLU A 116 6.54 -15.00 -20.48
CA GLU A 116 6.26 -16.13 -21.36
C GLU A 116 4.84 -16.07 -21.94
N LYS A 117 3.83 -15.76 -21.10
CA LYS A 117 2.44 -15.60 -21.55
C LYS A 117 2.30 -14.46 -22.56
N ILE A 118 2.91 -13.30 -22.28
CA ILE A 118 2.89 -12.15 -23.20
C ILE A 118 3.55 -12.53 -24.53
N ASN A 119 4.71 -13.19 -24.49
CA ASN A 119 5.41 -13.63 -25.70
C ASN A 119 4.61 -14.65 -26.50
N SER A 120 3.96 -15.60 -25.83
CA SER A 120 3.09 -16.59 -26.47
C SER A 120 1.90 -15.94 -27.18
N ILE A 121 1.25 -14.96 -26.55
CA ILE A 121 0.14 -14.21 -27.16
C ILE A 121 0.67 -13.40 -28.34
N GLY A 122 1.80 -12.70 -28.19
CA GLY A 122 2.41 -11.92 -29.26
C GLY A 122 2.80 -12.76 -30.47
N ALA A 123 3.25 -14.00 -30.27
CA ALA A 123 3.51 -14.95 -31.35
C ALA A 123 2.22 -15.33 -32.09
N ALA A 124 1.18 -15.71 -31.35
CA ALA A 124 -0.12 -16.09 -31.94
C ALA A 124 -0.76 -14.94 -32.73
N VAL A 125 -0.68 -13.69 -32.24
CA VAL A 125 -1.20 -12.52 -32.96
C VAL A 125 -0.48 -12.32 -34.30
N ARG A 126 0.84 -12.46 -34.33
CA ARG A 126 1.63 -12.34 -35.57
C ARG A 126 1.30 -13.41 -36.59
N GLU A 127 1.06 -14.64 -36.14
CA GLU A 127 0.65 -15.75 -37.00
C GLU A 127 -0.70 -15.47 -37.66
N VAL A 128 -1.71 -15.06 -36.89
CA VAL A 128 -3.05 -14.72 -37.42
C VAL A 128 -2.99 -13.55 -38.41
N GLN A 129 -2.17 -12.53 -38.13
CA GLN A 129 -1.99 -11.40 -39.04
C GLN A 129 -1.36 -11.83 -40.37
N ALA A 130 -0.34 -12.70 -40.34
CA ALA A 130 0.29 -13.22 -41.55
C ALA A 130 -0.71 -14.03 -42.40
N SER A 131 -1.52 -14.89 -41.78
CA SER A 131 -2.55 -15.68 -42.47
C SER A 131 -3.73 -14.86 -42.99
N SER A 132 -3.92 -13.63 -42.52
CA SER A 132 -5.00 -12.73 -42.99
C SER A 132 -4.57 -11.83 -44.16
N MET A 133 -3.27 -11.83 -44.50
CA MET A 133 -2.69 -11.08 -45.62
C MET A 133 -2.45 -11.95 -46.87
N GLU A 134 -2.63 -13.26 -46.75
CA GLU A 134 -2.72 -14.22 -47.86
C GLU A 134 -4.18 -14.41 -48.31
#